data_AF-A0A8T7AEZ2-F1
#
_entry.id   AF-A0A8T7AEZ2-F1
#
_cell.length_a   1.000
_cell.length_b   1.000
_cell.length_c   1.000
_cell.angle_alpha   90.00
_cell.angle_beta   90.00
_cell.angle_gamma   90.00
#
_symmetry.space_group_name_H-M   'P 1'
#
loop_
_entity.id
_entity.type
_entity.pdbx_description
1 polymer ?
#
loop_
_entity_poly.entity_id
_entity_poly.type
_entity_poly.pdbx_seq_one_letter_code
_entity_poly.pdbx_strand_id
1 'polypeptide(L)'
;MKTPLSIILNPTLAHDSVLGKIVLQKFESLTPELRSTSDLNTISLPEKSDRSLFEVLSQPGGHFICEFKQASPTLGSIREGDRIEDVVKEYAPFASAISVLTEKTHFKGDLNFIPLARQFCQHPILCKDFILFPKQVVQAREYGADVVLLMLSVLQDDAYRACAAMAERLGVDVLTEVHSEDELTRALDLGAKIIGINNRDLSDLSIDLASTEKLVKRIPADKRKHLRIISESGIRSRADVVRLAPLVDGFLVGSSLMAETRIDLKLRDLVFGQTKICGLSNSVDADLAYMAGARFGGMILAQGSKRTITPQRAAAIAKRTPLPLVAVFKDQAIDEVVETAQLASLHAVQLHGSENDDYLETLREKLPASVEIWKTLHV
;
A
#
# COMPACT_ATOMS: atom_id res chain seq x y z
N MET A 1 -39.22 3.62 -10.90
CA MET A 1 -38.71 3.74 -12.28
C MET A 1 -37.24 3.30 -12.27
N LYS A 2 -36.78 2.57 -13.29
CA LYS A 2 -35.35 2.22 -13.40
C LYS A 2 -34.57 3.51 -13.68
N THR A 3 -33.64 3.88 -12.80
CA THR A 3 -32.71 5.01 -13.00
C THR A 3 -31.88 4.73 -14.26
N PRO A 4 -31.99 5.54 -15.33
CA PRO A 4 -31.25 5.28 -16.56
C PRO A 4 -29.73 5.43 -16.33
N LEU A 5 -28.92 4.59 -16.98
CA LEU A 5 -27.45 4.65 -16.89
C LEU A 5 -26.89 6.03 -17.26
N SER A 6 -27.55 6.75 -18.16
CA SER A 6 -27.14 8.07 -18.68
C SER A 6 -27.16 9.18 -17.63
N ILE A 7 -27.85 9.01 -16.50
CA ILE A 7 -27.83 9.98 -15.39
C ILE A 7 -26.86 9.59 -14.27
N ILE A 8 -26.21 8.44 -14.42
CA ILE A 8 -25.23 7.91 -13.45
C ILE A 8 -23.84 8.06 -14.03
N LEU A 9 -23.65 7.56 -15.25
CA LEU A 9 -22.33 7.42 -15.86
C LEU A 9 -21.86 8.74 -16.48
N ASN A 10 -20.61 9.09 -16.22
CA ASN A 10 -19.95 10.21 -16.87
C ASN A 10 -20.07 10.04 -18.41
N PRO A 11 -20.59 11.04 -19.15
CA PRO A 11 -20.78 10.93 -20.60
C PRO A 11 -19.49 10.68 -21.39
N THR A 12 -18.34 11.02 -20.81
CA THR A 12 -17.03 10.78 -21.44
C THR A 12 -16.48 9.38 -21.20
N LEU A 13 -17.16 8.54 -20.41
CA LEU A 13 -16.75 7.16 -20.18
C LEU A 13 -16.93 6.33 -21.46
N ALA A 14 -15.82 5.99 -22.11
CA ALA A 14 -15.82 5.10 -23.27
C ALA A 14 -16.26 3.68 -22.85
N HIS A 15 -17.44 3.23 -23.30
CA HIS A 15 -18.02 1.94 -22.90
C HIS A 15 -17.20 0.72 -23.37
N ASP A 16 -16.42 0.87 -24.43
CA ASP A 16 -15.54 -0.17 -25.00
C ASP A 16 -14.16 -0.24 -24.32
N SER A 17 -13.80 0.77 -23.53
CA SER A 17 -12.60 0.75 -22.68
C SER A 17 -12.66 -0.34 -21.62
N VAL A 18 -11.51 -0.66 -21.00
CA VAL A 18 -11.43 -1.60 -19.87
C VAL A 18 -12.33 -1.15 -18.73
N LEU A 19 -12.25 0.12 -18.32
CA LEU A 19 -13.09 0.69 -17.27
C LEU A 19 -14.59 0.64 -17.63
N GLY A 20 -14.95 1.02 -18.85
CA GLY A 20 -16.35 1.01 -19.31
C GLY A 20 -16.97 -0.37 -19.21
N LYS A 21 -16.25 -1.41 -19.65
CA LYS A 21 -16.68 -2.81 -19.55
C LYS A 21 -16.89 -3.25 -18.10
N ILE A 22 -15.96 -2.93 -17.20
CA ILE A 22 -16.05 -3.27 -15.78
C ILE A 22 -17.28 -2.60 -15.15
N VAL A 23 -17.48 -1.31 -15.41
CA VAL A 23 -18.60 -0.53 -14.86
C VAL A 23 -19.95 -1.03 -15.36
N LEU A 24 -20.07 -1.35 -16.65
CA LEU A 24 -21.31 -1.90 -17.21
C LEU A 24 -21.64 -3.26 -16.60
N GLN A 25 -20.65 -4.15 -16.48
CA GLN A 25 -20.84 -5.43 -15.81
C GLN A 25 -21.18 -5.27 -14.33
N LYS A 26 -20.55 -4.31 -13.63
CA LYS A 26 -20.91 -3.97 -12.25
C LYS A 26 -22.38 -3.57 -12.18
N PHE A 27 -22.80 -2.62 -13.02
CA PHE A 27 -24.20 -2.20 -13.06
C PHE A 27 -25.13 -3.37 -13.29
N GLU A 28 -24.83 -4.26 -14.25
CA GLU A 28 -25.64 -5.46 -14.55
C GLU A 28 -25.70 -6.45 -13.38
N SER A 29 -24.63 -6.56 -12.58
CA SER A 29 -24.56 -7.45 -11.42
C SER A 29 -25.34 -6.94 -10.19
N LEU A 30 -25.58 -5.63 -10.09
CA LEU A 30 -26.26 -5.06 -8.92
C LEU A 30 -27.72 -5.51 -8.85
N THR A 31 -28.21 -5.85 -7.65
CA THR A 31 -29.63 -6.16 -7.48
C THR A 31 -30.51 -4.94 -7.76
N PRO A 32 -31.79 -5.10 -8.14
CA PRO A 32 -32.71 -3.98 -8.30
C PRO A 32 -32.81 -3.09 -7.07
N GLU A 33 -32.66 -3.68 -5.88
CA GLU A 33 -32.64 -2.97 -4.62
C GLU A 33 -31.45 -2.02 -4.51
N LEU A 34 -30.23 -2.48 -4.81
CA LEU A 34 -29.02 -1.65 -4.77
C LEU A 34 -29.01 -0.53 -5.82
N ARG A 35 -29.73 -0.71 -6.94
CA ARG A 35 -29.90 0.32 -7.98
C ARG A 35 -31.00 1.34 -7.65
N SER A 36 -31.80 1.10 -6.62
CA SER A 36 -32.92 1.97 -6.28
C SER A 36 -32.47 3.20 -5.52
N THR A 37 -32.92 4.37 -5.97
CA THR A 37 -32.76 5.65 -5.27
C THR A 37 -34.00 6.02 -4.44
N SER A 38 -35.03 5.18 -4.45
CA SER A 38 -36.20 5.33 -3.59
C SER A 38 -35.84 5.07 -2.13
N ASP A 39 -36.58 5.70 -1.22
CA ASP A 39 -36.58 5.41 0.22
C ASP A 39 -35.26 5.71 0.94
N LEU A 40 -34.30 6.43 0.33
CA LEU A 40 -33.02 6.76 0.98
C LEU A 40 -33.18 7.53 2.30
N ASN A 41 -34.28 8.24 2.49
CA ASN A 41 -34.59 8.96 3.73
C ASN A 41 -35.31 8.10 4.79
N THR A 42 -35.87 6.96 4.38
CA THR A 42 -36.70 6.08 5.23
C THR A 42 -36.08 4.70 5.47
N ILE A 43 -34.99 4.36 4.77
CA ILE A 43 -34.21 3.15 5.06
C ILE A 43 -33.61 3.20 6.47
N SER A 44 -33.57 2.05 7.14
CA SER A 44 -32.75 1.86 8.34
C SER A 44 -31.28 1.93 7.93
N LEU A 45 -30.52 2.80 8.56
CA LEU A 45 -29.08 2.93 8.32
C LEU A 45 -28.30 2.10 9.34
N PRO A 46 -27.15 1.51 8.95
CA PRO A 46 -26.20 0.93 9.90
C PRO A 46 -25.61 2.02 10.80
N GLU A 47 -24.89 1.58 11.84
CA GLU A 47 -24.12 2.50 12.68
C GLU A 47 -23.09 3.29 11.87
N LYS A 48 -22.90 4.55 12.28
CA LYS A 48 -21.91 5.43 11.66
C LYS A 48 -20.50 4.84 11.79
N SER A 49 -19.61 5.24 10.88
CA SER A 49 -18.19 4.91 11.05
C SER A 49 -17.62 5.58 12.31
N ASP A 50 -16.74 4.83 12.97
CA ASP A 50 -15.98 5.19 14.15
C ASP A 50 -14.50 5.50 13.83
N ARG A 51 -14.11 5.46 12.55
CA ARG A 51 -12.73 5.66 12.09
C ARG A 51 -12.74 6.63 10.90
N SER A 52 -11.86 7.63 10.90
CA SER A 52 -11.75 8.58 9.79
C SER A 52 -10.38 8.51 9.11
N LEU A 53 -10.38 8.31 7.79
CA LEU A 53 -9.19 8.45 6.96
C LEU A 53 -8.76 9.92 6.89
N PHE A 54 -9.71 10.87 6.81
CA PHE A 54 -9.38 12.29 6.79
C PHE A 54 -8.59 12.72 8.03
N GLU A 55 -9.00 12.26 9.22
CA GLU A 55 -8.29 12.54 10.47
C GLU A 55 -6.90 11.91 10.50
N VAL A 56 -6.77 10.65 10.05
CA VAL A 56 -5.48 9.96 9.94
C VAL A 56 -4.53 10.71 9.02
N LEU A 57 -4.98 11.08 7.82
CA LEU A 57 -4.16 11.80 6.83
C LEU A 57 -3.84 13.24 7.22
N SER A 58 -4.54 13.79 8.21
CA SER A 58 -4.27 15.15 8.73
C SER A 58 -3.16 15.17 9.77
N GLN A 59 -2.68 14.01 10.22
CA GLN A 59 -1.53 13.93 11.12
C GLN A 59 -0.22 14.16 10.37
N PRO A 60 0.86 14.59 11.05
CA PRO A 60 2.17 14.67 10.43
C PRO A 60 2.71 13.27 10.06
N GLY A 61 3.19 13.11 8.83
CA GLY A 61 3.87 11.88 8.40
C GLY A 61 3.60 11.54 6.94
N GLY A 62 4.31 10.54 6.42
CA GLY A 62 3.97 9.92 5.14
C GLY A 62 2.97 8.80 5.37
N HIS A 63 1.75 8.93 4.84
CA HIS A 63 0.70 7.94 5.04
C HIS A 63 0.65 6.90 3.93
N PHE A 64 0.36 5.65 4.30
CA PHE A 64 0.25 4.53 3.37
C PHE A 64 -1.10 3.84 3.53
N ILE A 65 -1.87 3.82 2.45
CA ILE A 65 -3.09 3.02 2.31
C ILE A 65 -2.69 1.72 1.61
N CYS A 66 -2.60 0.64 2.38
CA CYS A 66 -2.14 -0.64 1.86
C CYS A 66 -3.32 -1.44 1.31
N GLU A 67 -3.25 -1.78 0.03
CA GLU A 67 -4.33 -2.44 -0.69
C GLU A 67 -4.17 -3.96 -0.66
N PHE A 68 -5.19 -4.65 -0.14
CA PHE A 68 -5.39 -6.07 -0.33
C PHE A 68 -6.09 -6.32 -1.66
N LYS A 69 -5.40 -7.01 -2.56
CA LYS A 69 -5.87 -7.30 -3.91
C LYS A 69 -5.34 -8.66 -4.38
N GLN A 70 -6.25 -9.59 -4.63
CA GLN A 70 -5.90 -10.94 -5.07
C GLN A 70 -5.63 -11.01 -6.59
N ALA A 71 -6.33 -10.19 -7.39
CA ALA A 71 -6.13 -10.12 -8.84
C ALA A 71 -6.30 -8.70 -9.38
N SER A 72 -5.84 -8.46 -10.61
CA SER A 72 -6.13 -7.22 -11.34
C SER A 72 -6.25 -7.48 -12.85
N PRO A 73 -6.99 -6.64 -13.60
CA PRO A 73 -7.05 -6.74 -15.06
C PRO A 73 -5.67 -6.74 -15.75
N THR A 74 -4.70 -6.03 -15.16
CA THR A 74 -3.35 -5.87 -15.73
C THR A 74 -2.42 -7.05 -15.47
N LEU A 75 -2.52 -7.68 -14.29
CA LEU A 75 -1.54 -8.67 -13.82
C LEU A 75 -2.14 -10.07 -13.69
N GLY A 76 -3.45 -10.24 -13.89
CA GLY A 76 -4.15 -11.48 -13.58
C GLY A 76 -4.12 -11.76 -12.08
N SER A 77 -3.94 -13.03 -11.69
CA SER A 77 -3.76 -13.45 -10.30
C SER A 77 -2.42 -12.94 -9.74
N ILE A 78 -2.47 -12.22 -8.63
CA ILE A 78 -1.28 -11.68 -7.95
C ILE A 78 -0.92 -12.53 -6.74
N ARG A 79 -1.90 -12.81 -5.88
CA ARG A 79 -1.72 -13.52 -4.60
C ARG A 79 -2.91 -14.44 -4.34
N GLU A 80 -3.11 -15.41 -5.24
CA GLU A 80 -4.24 -16.34 -5.16
C GLU A 80 -4.06 -17.33 -4.01
N GLY A 81 -5.07 -17.43 -3.13
CA GLY A 81 -5.06 -18.32 -1.96
C GLY A 81 -4.65 -17.64 -0.65
N ASP A 82 -4.16 -16.41 -0.71
CA ASP A 82 -3.78 -15.67 0.48
C ASP A 82 -4.98 -15.19 1.27
N ARG A 83 -4.86 -15.33 2.58
CA ARG A 83 -5.84 -14.91 3.57
C ARG A 83 -5.63 -13.43 3.89
N ILE A 84 -6.70 -12.64 3.82
CA ILE A 84 -6.63 -11.21 4.15
C ILE A 84 -6.12 -10.99 5.57
N GLU A 85 -6.44 -11.88 6.50
CA GLU A 85 -6.01 -11.81 7.90
C GLU A 85 -4.49 -11.78 8.03
N ASP A 86 -3.79 -12.58 7.23
CA ASP A 86 -2.33 -12.68 7.30
C ASP A 86 -1.68 -11.47 6.64
N VAL A 87 -2.23 -11.01 5.51
CA VAL A 87 -1.77 -9.77 4.85
C VAL A 87 -1.98 -8.54 5.73
N VAL A 88 -3.14 -8.43 6.38
CA VAL A 88 -3.44 -7.28 7.26
C VAL A 88 -2.51 -7.25 8.48
N LYS A 89 -2.12 -8.39 9.04
CA LYS A 89 -1.11 -8.44 10.12
C LYS A 89 0.25 -7.90 9.66
N GLU A 90 0.64 -8.13 8.40
CA GLU A 90 1.88 -7.58 7.84
C GLU A 90 1.75 -6.07 7.54
N TYR A 91 0.58 -5.61 7.10
CA TYR A 91 0.31 -4.19 6.83
C TYR A 91 0.18 -3.34 8.10
N ALA A 92 -0.56 -3.82 9.10
CA ALA A 92 -1.04 -3.03 10.23
C ALA A 92 0.04 -2.24 11.00
N PRO A 93 1.28 -2.74 11.21
CA PRO A 93 2.29 -1.97 11.93
C PRO A 93 2.74 -0.69 11.22
N PHE A 94 2.58 -0.60 9.90
CA PHE A 94 3.13 0.50 9.09
C PHE A 94 2.10 1.18 8.17
N ALA A 95 0.93 0.58 7.99
CA ALA A 95 -0.18 1.18 7.25
C ALA A 95 -0.88 2.27 8.08
N SER A 96 -1.45 3.25 7.38
CA SER A 96 -2.36 4.26 7.93
C SER A 96 -3.83 3.91 7.66
N ALA A 97 -4.10 3.15 6.60
CA ALA A 97 -5.41 2.60 6.26
C ALA A 97 -5.24 1.32 5.43
N ILE A 98 -6.27 0.48 5.39
CA ILE A 98 -6.30 -0.72 4.56
C ILE A 98 -7.34 -0.52 3.46
N SER A 99 -6.93 -0.67 2.21
CA SER A 99 -7.84 -0.73 1.06
C SER A 99 -8.18 -2.18 0.77
N VAL A 100 -9.46 -2.50 0.62
CA VAL A 100 -9.94 -3.85 0.33
C VAL A 100 -10.72 -3.79 -0.98
N LEU A 101 -10.23 -4.52 -2.00
CA LEU A 101 -10.98 -4.72 -3.23
C LEU A 101 -12.19 -5.61 -2.96
N THR A 102 -13.39 -5.16 -3.33
CA THR A 102 -14.64 -5.91 -3.14
C THR A 102 -15.35 -6.27 -4.45
N GLU A 103 -14.80 -5.81 -5.58
CA GLU A 103 -15.29 -6.17 -6.92
C GLU A 103 -14.92 -7.63 -7.24
N LYS A 104 -15.92 -8.47 -7.52
CA LYS A 104 -15.78 -9.93 -7.61
C LYS A 104 -15.18 -10.41 -8.92
N THR A 105 -15.54 -9.82 -10.05
CA THR A 105 -15.33 -10.39 -11.38
C THR A 105 -13.91 -10.19 -11.89
N HIS A 106 -13.37 -8.99 -11.73
CA HIS A 106 -12.07 -8.57 -12.27
C HIS A 106 -10.96 -8.57 -11.22
N PHE A 107 -11.31 -8.34 -9.96
CA PHE A 107 -10.35 -8.22 -8.86
C PHE A 107 -10.37 -9.42 -7.88
N LYS A 108 -11.32 -10.36 -8.05
CA LYS A 108 -11.59 -11.47 -7.12
C LYS A 108 -11.81 -10.98 -5.67
N GLY A 109 -12.37 -9.79 -5.52
CA GLY A 109 -12.67 -9.18 -4.22
C GLY A 109 -13.94 -9.76 -3.58
N ASP A 110 -14.15 -9.45 -2.31
CA ASP A 110 -15.39 -9.78 -1.59
C ASP A 110 -15.63 -8.74 -0.47
N LEU A 111 -16.88 -8.30 -0.30
CA LEU A 111 -17.29 -7.46 0.83
C LEU A 111 -17.01 -8.14 2.17
N ASN A 112 -17.06 -9.48 2.24
CA ASN A 112 -16.73 -10.25 3.45
C ASN A 112 -15.28 -10.06 3.91
N PHE A 113 -14.39 -9.56 3.06
CA PHE A 113 -13.02 -9.25 3.45
C PHE A 113 -12.92 -8.02 4.36
N ILE A 114 -13.86 -7.08 4.29
CA ILE A 114 -13.87 -5.88 5.14
C ILE A 114 -13.96 -6.24 6.64
N PRO A 115 -14.97 -7.01 7.11
CA PRO A 115 -15.06 -7.35 8.52
C PRO A 115 -13.87 -8.20 8.99
N LEU A 116 -13.31 -9.05 8.12
CA LEU A 116 -12.08 -9.79 8.42
C LEU A 116 -10.90 -8.83 8.63
N ALA A 117 -10.67 -7.87 7.74
CA ALA A 117 -9.61 -6.88 7.91
C ALA A 117 -9.76 -6.05 9.20
N ARG A 118 -10.99 -5.66 9.54
CA ARG A 118 -11.29 -4.91 10.78
C ARG A 118 -10.91 -5.67 12.05
N GLN A 119 -11.01 -7.01 12.05
CA GLN A 119 -10.67 -7.81 13.23
C GLN A 119 -9.17 -7.77 13.56
N PHE A 120 -8.31 -7.49 12.58
CA PHE A 120 -6.85 -7.54 12.73
C PHE A 120 -6.18 -6.17 12.76
N CYS A 121 -6.92 -5.07 12.63
CA CYS A 121 -6.36 -3.71 12.75
C CYS A 121 -7.39 -2.66 13.20
N GLN A 122 -6.88 -1.57 13.75
CA GLN A 122 -7.69 -0.41 14.16
C GLN A 122 -7.72 0.71 13.10
N HIS A 123 -7.12 0.47 11.94
CA HIS A 123 -7.05 1.45 10.86
C HIS A 123 -8.40 1.60 10.13
N PRO A 124 -8.68 2.77 9.51
CA PRO A 124 -9.80 2.91 8.59
C PRO A 124 -9.72 1.89 7.45
N ILE A 125 -10.84 1.27 7.12
CA ILE A 125 -10.95 0.32 6.01
C ILE A 125 -11.66 0.97 4.82
N LEU A 126 -10.97 1.08 3.69
CA LEU A 126 -11.51 1.53 2.42
C LEU A 126 -12.14 0.37 1.65
N CYS A 127 -13.43 0.51 1.34
CA CYS A 127 -14.12 -0.30 0.34
C CYS A 127 -13.75 0.21 -1.06
N LYS A 128 -12.81 -0.48 -1.73
CA LYS A 128 -12.37 -0.15 -3.09
C LYS A 128 -13.21 -0.95 -4.09
N ASP A 129 -14.20 -0.28 -4.67
CA ASP A 129 -15.15 -0.85 -5.63
C ASP A 129 -15.68 0.25 -6.56
N PHE A 130 -16.42 -0.16 -7.60
CA PHE A 130 -17.16 0.74 -8.47
C PHE A 130 -18.53 1.04 -7.84
N ILE A 131 -18.61 2.12 -7.07
CA ILE A 131 -19.85 2.59 -6.45
C ILE A 131 -20.61 3.48 -7.43
N LEU A 132 -21.81 3.05 -7.78
CA LEU A 132 -22.71 3.73 -8.72
C LEU A 132 -23.93 4.32 -8.03
N PHE A 133 -24.31 3.78 -6.86
CA PHE A 133 -25.53 4.15 -6.15
C PHE A 133 -25.33 4.34 -4.64
N PRO A 134 -26.13 5.21 -3.99
CA PRO A 134 -26.05 5.44 -2.54
C PRO A 134 -26.21 4.16 -1.69
N LYS A 135 -27.03 3.20 -2.13
CA LYS A 135 -27.23 1.96 -1.39
C LYS A 135 -26.00 1.04 -1.37
N GLN A 136 -25.07 1.19 -2.33
CA GLN A 136 -23.77 0.51 -2.23
C GLN A 136 -22.91 1.11 -1.11
N VAL A 137 -23.06 2.41 -0.80
CA VAL A 137 -22.39 3.04 0.36
C VAL A 137 -22.96 2.50 1.68
N VAL A 138 -24.29 2.34 1.75
CA VAL A 138 -24.97 1.69 2.88
C VAL A 138 -24.44 0.27 3.05
N GLN A 139 -24.42 -0.53 1.98
CA GLN A 139 -23.91 -1.89 1.99
C GLN A 139 -22.44 -1.93 2.44
N ALA A 140 -21.57 -1.06 1.92
CA ALA A 140 -20.18 -1.01 2.36
C ALA A 140 -20.08 -0.76 3.88
N ARG A 141 -20.90 0.14 4.42
CA ARG A 141 -20.94 0.43 5.86
C ARG A 141 -21.51 -0.73 6.68
N GLU A 142 -22.51 -1.47 6.20
CA GLU A 142 -23.02 -2.68 6.86
C GLU A 142 -21.92 -3.74 7.06
N TYR A 143 -20.98 -3.81 6.12
CA TYR A 143 -19.78 -4.67 6.23
C TYR A 143 -18.65 -4.01 7.05
N GLY A 144 -18.81 -2.78 7.50
CA GLY A 144 -17.88 -2.06 8.35
C GLY A 144 -16.88 -1.15 7.61
N ALA A 145 -17.11 -0.80 6.34
CA ALA A 145 -16.23 0.13 5.63
C ALA A 145 -16.26 1.53 6.27
N ASP A 146 -15.10 2.15 6.44
CA ASP A 146 -14.96 3.52 6.96
C ASP A 146 -14.76 4.54 5.86
N VAL A 147 -14.32 4.07 4.69
CA VAL A 147 -14.11 4.88 3.50
C VAL A 147 -14.70 4.18 2.29
N VAL A 148 -15.24 4.95 1.36
CA VAL A 148 -15.66 4.47 0.04
C VAL A 148 -14.92 5.20 -1.08
N LEU A 149 -14.70 4.50 -2.19
CA LEU A 149 -14.18 5.10 -3.42
C LEU A 149 -15.32 5.66 -4.27
N LEU A 150 -15.23 6.93 -4.68
CA LEU A 150 -16.07 7.50 -5.73
C LEU A 150 -15.19 8.03 -6.86
N MET A 151 -15.43 7.55 -8.09
CA MET A 151 -14.58 7.85 -9.25
C MET A 151 -15.26 8.85 -10.17
N LEU A 152 -14.64 10.00 -10.45
CA LEU A 152 -15.21 11.01 -11.35
C LEU A 152 -15.11 10.63 -12.83
N SER A 153 -14.26 9.66 -13.17
CA SER A 153 -14.24 9.00 -14.48
C SER A 153 -15.47 8.13 -14.72
N VAL A 154 -16.16 7.73 -13.65
CA VAL A 154 -17.34 6.86 -13.69
C VAL A 154 -18.62 7.66 -13.45
N LEU A 155 -18.64 8.52 -12.43
CA LEU A 155 -19.86 9.19 -11.97
C LEU A 155 -20.04 10.57 -12.59
N GLN A 156 -21.28 10.91 -12.94
CA GLN A 156 -21.72 12.28 -13.08
C GLN A 156 -21.87 12.95 -11.71
N ASP A 157 -21.91 14.29 -11.72
CA ASP A 157 -21.95 15.11 -10.52
C ASP A 157 -23.14 14.79 -9.61
N ASP A 158 -24.34 14.59 -10.15
CA ASP A 158 -25.54 14.31 -9.34
C ASP A 158 -25.48 12.93 -8.68
N ALA A 159 -24.97 11.93 -9.40
CA ALA A 159 -24.74 10.59 -8.85
C ALA A 159 -23.65 10.63 -7.77
N TYR A 160 -22.55 11.36 -8.01
CA TYR A 160 -21.51 11.59 -7.01
C TYR A 160 -22.09 12.26 -5.76
N ARG A 161 -22.87 13.35 -5.90
CA ARG A 161 -23.50 14.06 -4.78
C ARG A 161 -24.41 13.15 -3.98
N ALA A 162 -25.21 12.32 -4.63
CA ALA A 162 -26.10 11.38 -3.96
C ALA A 162 -25.32 10.34 -3.12
N CYS A 163 -24.23 9.79 -3.67
CA CYS A 163 -23.36 8.85 -2.95
C CYS A 163 -22.61 9.53 -1.81
N ALA A 164 -22.03 10.72 -2.04
CA ALA A 164 -21.29 11.49 -1.05
C ALA A 164 -22.20 11.94 0.12
N ALA A 165 -23.44 12.37 -0.16
CA ALA A 165 -24.41 12.72 0.87
C ALA A 165 -24.80 11.51 1.73
N MET A 166 -24.89 10.31 1.14
CA MET A 166 -25.10 9.09 1.90
C MET A 166 -23.89 8.73 2.77
N ALA A 167 -22.68 8.87 2.23
CA ALA A 167 -21.45 8.66 2.99
C ALA A 167 -21.37 9.60 4.21
N GLU A 168 -21.68 10.88 4.02
CA GLU A 168 -21.74 11.87 5.12
C GLU A 168 -22.76 11.50 6.21
N ARG A 169 -23.97 11.06 5.81
CA ARG A 169 -24.99 10.58 6.78
C ARG A 169 -24.48 9.40 7.62
N LEU A 170 -23.66 8.54 7.03
CA LEU A 170 -23.06 7.36 7.67
C LEU A 170 -21.72 7.66 8.35
N GLY A 171 -21.21 8.90 8.30
CA GLY A 171 -19.87 9.24 8.78
C GLY A 171 -18.74 8.52 8.03
N VAL A 172 -19.01 8.00 6.83
CA VAL A 172 -18.04 7.31 5.98
C VAL A 172 -17.29 8.36 5.16
N ASP A 173 -15.96 8.29 5.18
CA ASP A 173 -15.13 9.17 4.36
C ASP A 173 -15.22 8.79 2.87
N VAL A 174 -14.99 9.76 1.99
CA VAL A 174 -15.01 9.56 0.54
C VAL A 174 -13.62 9.83 -0.01
N LEU A 175 -12.98 8.79 -0.57
CA LEU A 175 -11.82 8.94 -1.45
C LEU A 175 -12.33 9.22 -2.87
N THR A 176 -12.14 10.46 -3.33
CA THR A 176 -12.57 10.90 -4.66
C THR A 176 -11.44 10.69 -5.66
N GLU A 177 -11.58 9.69 -6.53
CA GLU A 177 -10.56 9.37 -7.52
C GLU A 177 -10.70 10.25 -8.78
N VAL A 178 -9.57 10.82 -9.21
CA VAL A 178 -9.43 11.64 -10.41
C VAL A 178 -8.22 11.20 -11.23
N HIS A 179 -8.30 11.38 -12.55
CA HIS A 179 -7.20 11.11 -13.48
C HIS A 179 -6.84 12.31 -14.38
N SER A 180 -7.74 13.30 -14.51
CA SER A 180 -7.56 14.44 -15.42
C SER A 180 -7.77 15.79 -14.71
N GLU A 181 -7.40 16.88 -15.39
CA GLU A 181 -7.62 18.24 -14.88
C GLU A 181 -9.12 18.59 -14.76
N ASP A 182 -9.94 18.09 -15.70
CA ASP A 182 -11.40 18.31 -15.69
C ASP A 182 -12.03 17.61 -14.48
N GLU A 183 -11.59 16.39 -14.18
CA GLU A 183 -12.04 15.67 -13.00
C GLU A 183 -11.55 16.29 -11.71
N LEU A 184 -10.31 16.76 -11.65
CA LEU A 184 -9.82 17.50 -10.50
C LEU A 184 -10.67 18.76 -10.27
N THR A 185 -10.99 19.50 -11.32
CA THR A 185 -11.84 20.69 -11.24
C THR A 185 -13.21 20.31 -10.67
N ARG A 186 -13.84 19.26 -11.21
CA ARG A 186 -15.09 18.72 -10.69
C ARG A 186 -15.00 18.30 -9.22
N ALA A 187 -13.94 17.60 -8.80
CA ALA A 187 -13.75 17.20 -7.41
C ALA A 187 -13.69 18.40 -6.47
N LEU A 188 -13.00 19.47 -6.89
CA LEU A 188 -12.87 20.72 -6.13
C LEU A 188 -14.18 21.51 -6.04
N ASP A 189 -15.04 21.43 -7.06
CA ASP A 189 -16.35 22.09 -7.10
C ASP A 189 -17.42 21.29 -6.35
N LEU A 190 -17.28 19.96 -6.34
CA LEU A 190 -18.11 19.04 -5.57
C LEU A 190 -17.74 18.99 -4.08
N GLY A 191 -16.71 19.72 -3.66
CA GLY A 191 -16.30 19.82 -2.26
C GLY A 191 -15.65 18.55 -1.71
N ALA A 192 -15.00 17.75 -2.55
CA ALA A 192 -14.24 16.58 -2.12
C ALA A 192 -13.20 16.96 -1.06
N LYS A 193 -13.07 16.15 0.00
CA LYS A 193 -12.09 16.38 1.09
C LYS A 193 -10.84 15.53 0.96
N ILE A 194 -10.98 14.31 0.41
CA ILE A 194 -9.88 13.40 0.11
C ILE A 194 -9.91 13.15 -1.39
N ILE A 195 -8.82 13.50 -2.08
CA ILE A 195 -8.67 13.32 -3.53
C ILE A 195 -7.55 12.33 -3.80
N GLY A 196 -7.89 11.25 -4.49
CA GLY A 196 -6.95 10.25 -4.98
C GLY A 196 -6.59 10.54 -6.44
N ILE A 197 -5.32 10.79 -6.73
CA ILE A 197 -4.83 10.95 -8.09
C ILE A 197 -4.34 9.61 -8.58
N ASN A 198 -5.06 9.01 -9.54
CA ASN A 198 -4.68 7.74 -10.12
C ASN A 198 -3.67 7.94 -11.25
N ASN A 199 -2.42 7.53 -11.01
CA ASN A 199 -1.35 7.63 -12.00
C ASN A 199 -1.49 6.60 -13.13
N ARG A 200 -2.46 5.67 -13.03
CA ARG A 200 -2.76 4.72 -14.09
C ARG A 200 -3.88 5.26 -14.98
N ASP A 201 -3.60 5.34 -16.27
CA ASP A 201 -4.66 5.55 -17.26
C ASP A 201 -5.45 4.24 -17.42
N LEU A 202 -6.76 4.26 -17.17
CA LEU A 202 -7.60 3.06 -17.23
C LEU A 202 -8.08 2.72 -18.65
N SER A 203 -7.80 3.57 -19.63
CA SER A 203 -8.08 3.31 -21.05
C SER A 203 -7.01 2.39 -21.67
N ASP A 204 -5.73 2.60 -21.35
CA ASP A 204 -4.60 1.84 -21.91
C ASP A 204 -3.70 1.15 -20.86
N LEU A 205 -3.97 1.35 -19.57
CA LEU A 205 -3.29 0.78 -18.41
C LEU A 205 -1.85 1.27 -18.19
N SER A 206 -1.41 2.30 -18.93
CA SER A 206 -0.12 2.98 -18.73
C SER A 206 -0.06 3.64 -17.35
N ILE A 207 1.15 3.84 -16.82
CA ILE A 207 1.37 4.47 -15.52
C ILE A 207 2.37 5.61 -15.67
N ASP A 208 1.99 6.80 -15.22
CA ASP A 208 2.87 7.97 -15.16
C ASP A 208 2.72 8.74 -13.85
N LEU A 209 3.76 8.70 -13.00
CA LEU A 209 3.81 9.44 -11.73
C LEU A 209 3.82 10.97 -11.93
N ALA A 210 4.19 11.46 -13.11
CA ALA A 210 4.11 12.89 -13.42
C ALA A 210 2.66 13.40 -13.44
N SER A 211 1.66 12.52 -13.58
CA SER A 211 0.24 12.85 -13.43
C SER A 211 -0.07 13.46 -12.08
N THR A 212 0.42 12.85 -10.98
CA THR A 212 0.33 13.43 -9.62
C THR A 212 0.96 14.81 -9.57
N GLU A 213 2.18 14.96 -10.08
CA GLU A 213 2.92 16.23 -10.03
C GLU A 213 2.21 17.35 -10.80
N LYS A 214 1.62 17.02 -11.95
CA LYS A 214 0.86 17.94 -12.78
C LYS A 214 -0.42 18.38 -12.10
N LEU A 215 -1.23 17.44 -11.60
CA LEU A 215 -2.55 17.71 -11.05
C LEU A 215 -2.47 18.45 -9.70
N VAL A 216 -1.52 18.11 -8.82
CA VAL A 216 -1.36 18.82 -7.54
C VAL A 216 -1.08 20.32 -7.75
N LYS A 217 -0.30 20.68 -8.78
CA LYS A 217 0.00 22.09 -9.11
C LYS A 217 -1.22 22.89 -9.55
N ARG A 218 -2.31 22.24 -9.94
CA ARG A 218 -3.56 22.89 -10.36
C ARG A 218 -4.49 23.16 -9.18
N ILE A 219 -4.20 22.60 -8.00
CA ILE A 219 -5.00 22.83 -6.79
C ILE A 219 -4.72 24.24 -6.25
N PRO A 220 -5.74 25.10 -6.11
CA PRO A 220 -5.57 26.42 -5.50
C PRO A 220 -5.01 26.33 -4.08
N ALA A 221 -4.08 27.22 -3.73
CA ALA A 221 -3.37 27.18 -2.44
C ALA A 221 -4.31 27.29 -1.23
N ASP A 222 -5.40 28.06 -1.36
CA ASP A 222 -6.44 28.20 -0.35
C ASP A 222 -7.29 26.94 -0.18
N LYS A 223 -7.47 26.14 -1.25
CA LYS A 223 -8.14 24.82 -1.17
C LYS A 223 -7.19 23.74 -0.63
N ARG A 224 -5.90 23.73 -1.01
CA ARG A 224 -4.93 22.67 -0.65
C ARG A 224 -4.84 22.37 0.84
N LYS A 225 -4.93 23.39 1.71
CA LYS A 225 -4.90 23.21 3.18
C LYS A 225 -6.05 22.35 3.73
N HIS A 226 -7.19 22.33 3.04
CA HIS A 226 -8.39 21.60 3.45
C HIS A 226 -8.54 20.23 2.76
N LEU A 227 -7.60 19.89 1.86
CA LEU A 227 -7.64 18.69 1.05
C LEU A 227 -6.56 17.71 1.47
N ARG A 228 -6.93 16.44 1.57
CA ARG A 228 -5.98 15.34 1.68
C ARG A 228 -5.76 14.73 0.31
N ILE A 229 -4.54 14.76 -0.19
CA ILE A 229 -4.17 14.27 -1.51
C ILE A 229 -3.47 12.93 -1.39
N ILE A 230 -3.96 11.93 -2.11
CA ILE A 230 -3.35 10.61 -2.20
C ILE A 230 -2.82 10.38 -3.61
N SER A 231 -1.60 9.88 -3.73
CA SER A 231 -1.09 9.37 -5.01
C SER A 231 -1.36 7.87 -5.11
N GLU A 232 -2.04 7.43 -6.17
CA GLU A 232 -2.43 6.04 -6.39
C GLU A 232 -1.75 5.45 -7.62
N SER A 233 -1.47 4.14 -7.59
CA SER A 233 -0.83 3.38 -8.69
C SER A 233 0.62 3.80 -8.98
N GLY A 234 1.49 2.82 -9.23
CA GLY A 234 2.85 3.07 -9.73
C GLY A 234 3.94 3.29 -8.68
N ILE A 235 3.61 3.39 -7.39
CA ILE A 235 4.59 3.52 -6.31
C ILE A 235 5.26 2.16 -6.08
N ARG A 236 6.52 2.01 -6.50
CA ARG A 236 7.24 0.72 -6.48
C ARG A 236 8.49 0.74 -5.61
N SER A 237 9.03 1.92 -5.34
CA SER A 237 10.30 2.12 -4.67
C SER A 237 10.26 3.29 -3.69
N ARG A 238 11.26 3.35 -2.79
CA ARG A 238 11.47 4.50 -1.91
C ARG A 238 11.73 5.80 -2.69
N ALA A 239 12.38 5.71 -3.86
CA ALA A 239 12.64 6.87 -4.71
C ALA A 239 11.32 7.51 -5.20
N ASP A 240 10.33 6.69 -5.56
CA ASP A 240 8.99 7.18 -5.95
C ASP A 240 8.31 7.91 -4.78
N VAL A 241 8.41 7.34 -3.57
CA VAL A 241 7.87 7.96 -2.35
C VAL A 241 8.57 9.30 -2.08
N VAL A 242 9.90 9.36 -2.13
CA VAL A 242 10.67 10.59 -1.89
C VAL A 242 10.34 11.66 -2.94
N ARG A 243 10.16 11.27 -4.21
CA ARG A 243 9.77 12.17 -5.30
C ARG A 243 8.42 12.86 -5.02
N LEU A 244 7.44 12.10 -4.55
CA LEU A 244 6.05 12.56 -4.47
C LEU A 244 5.63 13.06 -3.07
N ALA A 245 6.30 12.63 -2.00
CA ALA A 245 5.95 12.97 -0.62
C ALA A 245 5.85 14.48 -0.33
N PRO A 246 6.63 15.38 -0.98
CA PRO A 246 6.45 16.82 -0.80
C PRO A 246 5.13 17.38 -1.37
N LEU A 247 4.43 16.61 -2.21
CA LEU A 247 3.25 17.06 -2.96
C LEU A 247 1.94 16.49 -2.40
N VAL A 248 2.01 15.28 -1.85
CA VAL A 248 0.83 14.51 -1.41
C VAL A 248 0.88 14.22 0.09
N ASP A 249 -0.29 13.90 0.65
CA ASP A 249 -0.45 13.55 2.06
C ASP A 249 -0.37 12.03 2.28
N GLY A 250 -0.51 11.22 1.23
CA GLY A 250 -0.31 9.78 1.33
C GLY A 250 -0.26 9.05 0.00
N PHE A 251 -0.11 7.73 0.09
CA PHE A 251 0.04 6.82 -1.05
C PHE A 251 -0.92 5.65 -0.92
N LEU A 252 -1.59 5.27 -2.02
CA LEU A 252 -2.29 3.99 -2.09
C LEU A 252 -1.44 2.98 -2.87
N VAL A 253 -1.04 1.91 -2.18
CA VAL A 253 -0.08 0.93 -2.68
C VAL A 253 -0.66 -0.48 -2.59
N GLY A 254 -0.72 -1.18 -3.73
CA GLY A 254 -1.25 -2.55 -3.80
C GLY A 254 -0.29 -3.51 -4.51
N SER A 255 -0.21 -3.43 -5.83
CA SER A 255 0.50 -4.43 -6.65
C SER A 255 1.98 -4.60 -6.29
N SER A 256 2.68 -3.53 -5.88
CA SER A 256 4.09 -3.61 -5.47
C SER A 256 4.29 -4.27 -4.11
N LEU A 257 3.25 -4.37 -3.28
CA LEU A 257 3.26 -5.11 -2.03
C LEU A 257 2.82 -6.55 -2.26
N MET A 258 1.69 -6.75 -2.95
CA MET A 258 1.07 -8.06 -3.13
C MET A 258 1.88 -9.02 -4.00
N ALA A 259 2.78 -8.52 -4.85
CA ALA A 259 3.67 -9.34 -5.66
C ALA A 259 4.89 -9.89 -4.88
N GLU A 260 5.16 -9.40 -3.67
CA GLU A 260 6.34 -9.76 -2.89
C GLU A 260 6.03 -10.93 -1.97
N THR A 261 7.01 -11.81 -1.68
CA THR A 261 6.83 -12.89 -0.70
C THR A 261 6.75 -12.37 0.73
N ARG A 262 7.53 -11.32 1.05
CA ARG A 262 7.60 -10.68 2.36
C ARG A 262 7.08 -9.25 2.26
N ILE A 263 5.77 -9.10 2.49
CA ILE A 263 5.06 -7.82 2.35
C ILE A 263 5.58 -6.84 3.40
N ASP A 264 5.79 -7.31 4.62
CA ASP A 264 6.33 -6.53 5.73
C ASP A 264 7.66 -5.83 5.37
N LEU A 265 8.59 -6.55 4.73
CA LEU A 265 9.89 -6.00 4.32
C LEU A 265 9.73 -4.99 3.19
N LYS A 266 8.88 -5.27 2.20
CA LYS A 266 8.61 -4.33 1.11
C LYS A 266 7.98 -3.03 1.60
N LEU A 267 7.03 -3.13 2.52
CA LEU A 267 6.38 -1.95 3.10
C LEU A 267 7.39 -1.11 3.87
N ARG A 268 8.29 -1.73 4.65
CA ARG A 268 9.39 -1.02 5.31
C ARG A 268 10.31 -0.30 4.31
N ASP A 269 10.62 -0.94 3.18
CA ASP A 269 11.41 -0.30 2.12
C ASP A 269 10.73 0.97 1.59
N LEU A 270 9.41 0.99 1.44
CA LEU A 270 8.68 2.18 1.00
C LEU A 270 8.62 3.27 2.08
N VAL A 271 8.34 2.88 3.32
CA VAL A 271 8.12 3.79 4.44
C VAL A 271 9.45 4.39 4.92
N PHE A 272 10.43 3.55 5.20
CA PHE A 272 11.70 3.92 5.85
C PHE A 272 12.91 3.82 4.92
N GLY A 273 12.80 3.10 3.80
CA GLY A 273 13.95 2.72 2.98
C GLY A 273 14.66 1.47 3.51
N GLN A 274 15.78 1.13 2.88
CA GLN A 274 16.61 -0.04 3.20
C GLN A 274 17.46 0.18 4.47
N THR A 275 16.80 0.38 5.60
CA THR A 275 17.44 0.68 6.88
C THR A 275 18.09 -0.55 7.51
N LYS A 276 19.34 -0.40 7.96
CA LYS A 276 20.07 -1.45 8.68
C LYS A 276 20.43 -0.99 10.08
N ILE A 277 19.96 -1.71 11.10
CA ILE A 277 20.36 -1.47 12.50
C ILE A 277 21.56 -2.36 12.81
N CYS A 278 22.74 -1.77 13.01
CA CYS A 278 24.01 -2.49 13.08
C CYS A 278 24.53 -2.64 14.52
N GLY A 279 25.18 -3.78 14.80
CA GLY A 279 25.77 -4.09 16.11
C GLY A 279 24.82 -4.84 17.05
N LEU A 280 23.85 -5.57 16.51
CA LEU A 280 22.96 -6.44 17.27
C LEU A 280 23.76 -7.58 17.91
N SER A 281 23.66 -7.72 19.23
CA SER A 281 24.42 -8.71 20.01
C SER A 281 23.55 -9.76 20.71
N ASN A 282 22.24 -9.58 20.67
CA ASN A 282 21.25 -10.46 21.27
C ASN A 282 19.92 -10.41 20.47
N SER A 283 19.05 -11.39 20.71
CA SER A 283 17.78 -11.51 19.99
C SER A 283 16.75 -10.45 20.39
N VAL A 284 16.80 -9.96 21.64
CA VAL A 284 15.84 -8.94 22.11
C VAL A 284 16.02 -7.65 21.31
N ASP A 285 17.26 -7.21 21.12
CA ASP A 285 17.56 -6.02 20.31
C ASP A 285 17.20 -6.24 18.83
N ALA A 286 17.37 -7.46 18.31
CA ALA A 286 16.97 -7.80 16.95
C ALA A 286 15.44 -7.74 16.76
N ASP A 287 14.68 -8.23 17.74
CA ASP A 287 13.22 -8.16 17.73
C ASP A 287 12.74 -6.71 17.86
N LEU A 288 13.38 -5.90 18.72
CA LEU A 288 13.10 -4.47 18.82
C LEU A 288 13.41 -3.73 17.52
N ALA A 289 14.53 -4.03 16.87
CA ALA A 289 14.86 -3.46 15.56
C ALA A 289 13.81 -3.83 14.50
N TYR A 290 13.36 -5.08 14.49
CA TYR A 290 12.32 -5.56 13.58
C TYR A 290 10.98 -4.83 13.79
N MET A 291 10.55 -4.71 15.06
CA MET A 291 9.33 -4.02 15.44
C MET A 291 9.41 -2.52 15.13
N ALA A 292 10.58 -1.91 15.24
CA ALA A 292 10.81 -0.51 14.90
C ALA A 292 10.85 -0.23 13.38
N GLY A 293 10.74 -1.26 12.53
CA GLY A 293 10.68 -1.09 11.08
C GLY A 293 12.03 -1.24 10.35
N ALA A 294 13.05 -1.81 10.99
CA ALA A 294 14.32 -2.08 10.31
C ALA A 294 14.14 -3.04 9.13
N ARG A 295 14.85 -2.78 8.03
CA ARG A 295 14.90 -3.71 6.87
C ARG A 295 15.93 -4.81 7.06
N PHE A 296 17.03 -4.51 7.76
CA PHE A 296 18.15 -5.43 8.01
C PHE A 296 18.62 -5.36 9.46
N GLY A 297 19.02 -6.52 10.00
CA GLY A 297 19.75 -6.62 11.26
C GLY A 297 21.24 -6.82 11.01
N GLY A 298 22.09 -5.94 11.53
CA GLY A 298 23.55 -6.02 11.38
C GLY A 298 24.22 -6.65 12.60
N MET A 299 25.03 -7.68 12.39
CA MET A 299 25.84 -8.32 13.44
C MET A 299 27.31 -8.05 13.17
N ILE A 300 28.11 -7.75 14.20
CA ILE A 300 29.53 -7.46 14.01
C ILE A 300 30.32 -8.71 14.39
N LEU A 301 31.04 -9.28 13.41
CA LEU A 301 31.99 -10.38 13.61
C LEU A 301 33.44 -9.96 13.36
N ALA A 302 33.64 -8.75 12.83
CA ALA A 302 34.95 -8.12 12.69
C ALA A 302 35.72 -8.15 14.02
N GLN A 303 36.91 -8.73 14.01
CA GLN A 303 37.76 -8.81 15.20
C GLN A 303 38.21 -7.41 15.66
N GLY A 304 38.35 -7.24 16.98
CA GLY A 304 38.77 -5.97 17.59
C GLY A 304 37.66 -4.93 17.81
N SER A 305 36.43 -5.17 17.37
CA SER A 305 35.28 -4.33 17.72
C SER A 305 34.78 -4.63 19.15
N LYS A 306 34.36 -3.58 19.87
CA LYS A 306 33.72 -3.74 21.20
C LYS A 306 32.36 -4.43 21.14
N ARG A 307 31.77 -4.51 19.94
CA ARG A 307 30.45 -5.11 19.68
C ARG A 307 30.55 -6.47 18.98
N THR A 308 31.75 -7.04 18.89
CA THR A 308 31.98 -8.33 18.22
C THR A 308 31.23 -9.45 18.93
N ILE A 309 30.58 -10.31 18.15
CA ILE A 309 29.96 -11.54 18.62
C ILE A 309 30.57 -12.77 17.92
N THR A 310 30.37 -13.95 18.50
CA THR A 310 30.82 -15.20 17.90
C THR A 310 29.85 -15.67 16.80
N PRO A 311 30.30 -16.51 15.84
CA PRO A 311 29.42 -17.14 14.86
C PRO A 311 28.25 -17.92 15.49
N GLN A 312 28.47 -18.59 16.62
CA GLN A 312 27.43 -19.32 17.34
C GLN A 312 26.37 -18.37 17.92
N ARG A 313 26.80 -17.20 18.42
CA ARG A 313 25.87 -16.18 18.89
C ARG A 313 25.07 -15.57 17.74
N ALA A 314 25.71 -15.32 16.60
CA ALA A 314 25.04 -14.86 15.39
C ALA A 314 23.94 -15.84 14.95
N ALA A 315 24.25 -17.14 14.93
CA ALA A 315 23.28 -18.19 14.61
C ALA A 315 22.14 -18.28 15.63
N ALA A 316 22.40 -18.03 16.91
CA ALA A 316 21.36 -17.99 17.94
C ALA A 316 20.40 -16.80 17.75
N ILE A 317 20.89 -15.65 17.29
CA ILE A 317 20.06 -14.48 16.94
C ILE A 317 19.22 -14.79 15.69
N ALA A 318 19.85 -15.35 14.65
CA ALA A 318 19.21 -15.70 13.38
C ALA A 318 17.99 -16.61 13.55
N LYS A 319 18.03 -17.56 14.50
CA LYS A 319 16.91 -18.45 14.80
C LYS A 319 15.70 -17.77 15.42
N ARG A 320 15.84 -16.54 15.91
CA ARG A 320 14.80 -15.84 16.68
C ARG A 320 14.21 -14.63 15.99
N THR A 321 14.93 -14.03 15.05
CA THR A 321 14.49 -12.81 14.37
C THR A 321 14.05 -13.09 12.93
N PRO A 322 12.97 -12.46 12.46
CA PRO A 322 12.56 -12.51 11.05
C PRO A 322 13.32 -11.52 10.15
N LEU A 323 14.25 -10.73 10.71
CA LEU A 323 15.10 -9.81 9.95
C LEU A 323 16.08 -10.57 9.06
N PRO A 324 16.23 -10.17 7.79
CA PRO A 324 17.40 -10.53 7.00
C PRO A 324 18.67 -9.98 7.67
N LEU A 325 19.59 -10.88 7.99
CA LEU A 325 20.78 -10.58 8.77
C LEU A 325 22.00 -10.33 7.89
N VAL A 326 22.78 -9.32 8.27
CA VAL A 326 24.01 -8.93 7.61
C VAL A 326 25.16 -8.98 8.61
N ALA A 327 26.14 -9.84 8.37
CA ALA A 327 27.32 -9.89 9.22
C ALA A 327 28.43 -8.99 8.70
N VAL A 328 29.05 -8.23 9.60
CA VAL A 328 30.18 -7.34 9.29
C VAL A 328 31.48 -8.05 9.62
N PHE A 329 32.36 -8.17 8.63
CA PHE A 329 33.70 -8.74 8.74
C PHE A 329 34.77 -7.70 8.42
N LYS A 330 35.99 -7.95 8.87
CA LYS A 330 37.14 -7.11 8.56
C LYS A 330 38.39 -7.96 8.37
N ASP A 331 38.82 -8.09 7.12
CA ASP A 331 40.06 -8.78 6.72
C ASP A 331 40.15 -10.23 7.23
N GLN A 332 38.99 -10.88 7.45
CA GLN A 332 38.90 -12.25 7.95
C GLN A 332 39.12 -13.26 6.82
N ALA A 333 39.57 -14.47 7.18
CA ALA A 333 39.76 -15.54 6.21
C ALA A 333 38.43 -15.90 5.52
N ILE A 334 38.48 -16.16 4.21
CA ILE A 334 37.28 -16.44 3.40
C ILE A 334 36.49 -17.63 3.98
N ASP A 335 37.17 -18.68 4.41
CA ASP A 335 36.50 -19.87 4.95
C ASP A 335 35.72 -19.55 6.24
N GLU A 336 36.22 -18.66 7.10
CA GLU A 336 35.51 -18.19 8.31
C GLU A 336 34.25 -17.40 7.95
N VAL A 337 34.33 -16.55 6.92
CA VAL A 337 33.17 -15.77 6.41
C VAL A 337 32.10 -16.70 5.86
N VAL A 338 32.51 -17.69 5.05
CA VAL A 338 31.59 -18.65 4.41
C VAL A 338 30.92 -19.55 5.45
N GLU A 339 31.69 -20.10 6.40
CA GLU A 339 31.15 -20.92 7.48
C GLU A 339 30.13 -20.15 8.32
N THR A 340 30.44 -18.91 8.68
CA THR A 340 29.51 -18.04 9.42
C THR A 340 28.24 -17.76 8.61
N ALA A 341 28.39 -17.45 7.32
CA ALA A 341 27.26 -17.14 6.44
C ALA A 341 26.27 -18.30 6.34
N GLN A 342 26.78 -19.53 6.22
CA GLN A 342 25.95 -20.73 6.21
C GLN A 342 25.34 -20.99 7.59
N LEU A 343 26.13 -20.95 8.65
CA LEU A 343 25.71 -21.25 10.02
C LEU A 343 24.57 -20.33 10.51
N ALA A 344 24.67 -19.04 10.20
CA ALA A 344 23.68 -18.03 10.60
C ALA A 344 22.65 -17.72 9.51
N SER A 345 22.68 -18.44 8.37
CA SER A 345 21.78 -18.23 7.23
C SER A 345 21.69 -16.74 6.84
N LEU A 346 22.86 -16.12 6.67
CA LEU A 346 22.95 -14.67 6.44
C LEU A 346 22.32 -14.29 5.11
N HIS A 347 21.73 -13.10 5.08
CA HIS A 347 21.31 -12.46 3.84
C HIS A 347 22.49 -11.83 3.10
N ALA A 348 23.41 -11.21 3.84
CA ALA A 348 24.60 -10.61 3.25
C ALA A 348 25.81 -10.71 4.18
N VAL A 349 27.00 -10.65 3.59
CA VAL A 349 28.25 -10.37 4.28
C VAL A 349 28.72 -8.97 3.92
N GLN A 350 29.02 -8.15 4.92
CA GLN A 350 29.51 -6.80 4.75
C GLN A 350 30.99 -6.74 5.10
N LEU A 351 31.81 -6.43 4.09
CA LEU A 351 33.25 -6.29 4.19
C LEU A 351 33.60 -4.83 4.54
N HIS A 352 34.37 -4.67 5.61
CA HIS A 352 34.70 -3.37 6.20
C HIS A 352 36.22 -3.18 6.36
N GLY A 353 37.02 -4.06 5.75
CA GLY A 353 38.47 -3.99 5.74
C GLY A 353 39.05 -3.55 4.41
N SER A 354 40.26 -4.01 4.16
CA SER A 354 41.06 -3.82 2.96
C SER A 354 40.86 -4.91 1.90
N GLU A 355 39.81 -5.73 2.03
CA GLU A 355 39.50 -6.81 1.07
C GLU A 355 39.44 -6.26 -0.37
N ASN A 356 40.27 -6.84 -1.24
CA ASN A 356 40.48 -6.42 -2.64
C ASN A 356 39.64 -7.28 -3.62
N ASP A 357 39.78 -7.02 -4.92
CA ASP A 357 39.01 -7.72 -5.96
C ASP A 357 39.25 -9.24 -5.95
N ASP A 358 40.51 -9.70 -5.80
CA ASP A 358 40.83 -11.14 -5.70
C ASP A 358 40.10 -11.82 -4.53
N TYR A 359 40.02 -11.14 -3.38
CA TYR A 359 39.27 -11.62 -2.22
C TYR A 359 37.78 -11.71 -2.54
N LEU A 360 37.21 -10.69 -3.19
CA LEU A 360 35.79 -10.63 -3.55
C LEU A 360 35.42 -11.74 -4.53
N GLU A 361 36.24 -11.97 -5.56
CA GLU A 361 36.03 -13.04 -6.55
C GLU A 361 36.05 -14.41 -5.87
N THR A 362 37.10 -14.69 -5.09
CA THR A 362 37.24 -15.97 -4.38
C THR A 362 36.10 -16.18 -3.36
N LEU A 363 35.70 -15.13 -2.64
CA LEU A 363 34.58 -15.20 -1.69
C LEU A 363 33.26 -15.47 -2.43
N ARG A 364 33.05 -14.85 -3.59
CA ARG A 364 31.84 -15.03 -4.39
C ARG A 364 31.69 -16.46 -4.90
N GLU A 365 32.80 -17.09 -5.31
CA GLU A 365 32.82 -18.50 -5.73
C GLU A 365 32.40 -19.46 -4.61
N LYS A 366 32.77 -19.15 -3.35
CA LYS A 366 32.50 -20.02 -2.20
C LYS A 366 31.19 -19.73 -1.47
N LEU A 367 30.68 -18.50 -1.51
CA LEU A 367 29.42 -18.14 -0.86
C LEU A 367 28.21 -18.64 -1.66
N PRO A 368 27.13 -19.11 -0.99
CA PRO A 368 25.87 -19.40 -1.67
C PRO A 368 25.39 -18.19 -2.48
N ALA A 369 24.88 -18.43 -3.70
CA ALA A 369 24.50 -17.37 -4.64
C ALA A 369 23.44 -16.40 -4.08
N SER A 370 22.64 -16.84 -3.12
CA SER A 370 21.63 -16.03 -2.43
C SER A 370 22.19 -15.08 -1.37
N VAL A 371 23.44 -15.25 -0.94
CA VAL A 371 24.10 -14.38 0.05
C VAL A 371 24.77 -13.23 -0.69
N GLU A 372 24.37 -11.99 -0.41
CA GLU A 372 24.96 -10.81 -1.02
C GLU A 372 26.34 -10.48 -0.41
N ILE A 373 27.18 -9.79 -1.19
CA ILE A 373 28.45 -9.24 -0.72
C ILE A 373 28.35 -7.72 -0.77
N TRP A 374 28.46 -7.08 0.39
CA TRP A 374 28.43 -5.63 0.53
C TRP A 374 29.83 -5.14 0.87
N LYS A 375 30.30 -4.07 0.22
CA LYS A 375 31.58 -3.43 0.56
C LYS A 375 31.32 -2.05 1.17
N THR A 376 31.98 -1.78 2.29
CA THR A 376 31.98 -0.44 2.88
C THR A 376 33.08 0.39 2.22
N LEU A 377 32.73 1.58 1.75
CA LEU A 377 33.68 2.57 1.23
C LEU A 377 33.69 3.77 2.17
N HIS A 378 34.88 4.25 2.54
CA HIS A 378 35.04 5.50 3.27
C HIS A 378 35.09 6.63 2.25
N VAL A 379 34.14 7.57 2.35
CA VAL A 379 34.00 8.72 1.46
C VAL A 379 34.39 9.98 2.20
#